data_AF-A0A1Y4DCL4-F1
#
_entry.id   AF-A0A1Y4DCL4-F1
#
_cell.length_a   1.000
_cell.length_b   1.000
_cell.length_c   1.000
_cell.angle_alpha   90.00
_cell.angle_beta   90.00
_cell.angle_gamma   90.00
#
_symmetry.space_group_name_H-M   'P 1'
#
loop_
_entity.id
_entity.type
_entity.pdbx_description
1 polymer ?
#
loop_
_entity_poly.entity_id
_entity_poly.type
_entity_poly.pdbx_seq_one_letter_code
_entity_poly.pdbx_strand_id
1 'polypeptide(L)'
;MKKDKFSYSIIYGVIRPEISERLSVGLIIVDGDNVKVRYSPEKLDVFKLLLSPEVYKSMGNLLRLWTEKNIINMGNIDYLSRYMNNLITFSPLQTIDLEPSQENEDWLYRNYVAITRER
;
A
#
# COMPACT_ATOMS: atom_id res chain seq x y z
N MET A 1 -10.87 -27.14 7.75
CA MET A 1 -9.80 -26.18 8.10
C MET A 1 -10.26 -24.81 7.62
N LYS A 2 -10.29 -23.79 8.49
CA LYS A 2 -10.59 -22.41 8.07
C LYS A 2 -9.41 -21.98 7.19
N LYS A 3 -9.64 -21.77 5.90
CA LYS A 3 -8.64 -21.19 5.00
C LYS A 3 -8.36 -19.80 5.53
N ASP A 4 -7.15 -19.54 6.00
CA ASP A 4 -6.78 -18.19 6.43
C ASP A 4 -6.95 -17.27 5.22
N LYS A 5 -7.77 -16.22 5.39
CA LYS A 5 -8.21 -15.41 4.26
C LYS A 5 -7.05 -14.54 3.79
N PHE A 6 -6.37 -14.97 2.74
CA PHE A 6 -5.37 -14.14 2.09
C PHE A 6 -6.05 -12.93 1.46
N SER A 7 -5.69 -11.74 1.92
CA SER A 7 -6.31 -10.49 1.50
C SER A 7 -5.27 -9.41 1.29
N TYR A 8 -5.58 -8.41 0.47
CA TYR A 8 -4.68 -7.30 0.23
C TYR A 8 -5.43 -5.98 0.08
N SER A 9 -4.71 -4.88 0.32
CA SER A 9 -5.17 -3.53 0.02
C SER A 9 -4.03 -2.74 -0.61
N ILE A 10 -4.33 -2.01 -1.68
CA ILE A 10 -3.34 -1.22 -2.41
C ILE A 10 -3.25 0.16 -1.75
N ILE A 11 -2.03 0.59 -1.43
CA ILE A 11 -1.73 1.93 -0.96
C ILE A 11 -1.49 2.82 -2.19
N TYR A 12 -2.25 3.90 -2.30
CA TYR A 12 -2.11 4.87 -3.37
C TYR A 12 -1.65 6.21 -2.83
N GLY A 13 -0.69 6.85 -3.48
CA GLY A 13 -0.46 8.28 -3.35
C GLY A 13 -1.42 9.05 -4.25
N VAL A 14 -2.04 10.10 -3.74
CA VAL A 14 -3.00 10.93 -4.49
C VAL A 14 -2.24 12.00 -5.26
N ILE A 15 -2.49 12.09 -6.57
CA ILE A 15 -1.84 13.06 -7.47
C ILE A 15 -2.79 14.24 -7.72
N ARG A 16 -4.03 13.96 -8.16
CA ARG A 16 -5.09 14.98 -8.34
C ARG A 16 -6.41 14.46 -7.78
N PRO A 17 -6.82 14.91 -6.59
CA PRO A 17 -8.06 14.47 -5.96
C PRO A 17 -9.31 14.70 -6.83
N GLU A 18 -9.34 15.81 -7.57
CA GLU A 18 -10.53 16.30 -8.31
C GLU A 18 -10.96 15.34 -9.43
N ILE A 19 -10.00 14.62 -10.00
CA ILE A 19 -10.23 13.62 -11.06
C ILE A 19 -9.90 12.21 -10.61
N SER A 20 -9.72 12.00 -9.30
CA SER A 20 -9.32 10.71 -8.71
C SER A 20 -8.02 10.12 -9.29
N GLU A 21 -7.09 10.97 -9.72
CA GLU A 21 -5.78 10.53 -10.20
C GLU A 21 -4.91 10.15 -9.02
N ARG A 22 -4.48 8.89 -9.00
CA ARG A 22 -3.68 8.31 -7.92
C ARG A 22 -2.72 7.27 -8.47
N LEU A 23 -1.55 7.17 -7.85
CA LEU A 23 -0.51 6.20 -8.21
C LEU A 23 -0.39 5.17 -7.09
N SER A 24 -0.39 3.88 -7.43
CA SER A 24 -0.10 2.83 -6.45
C SER A 24 1.34 2.96 -5.98
N VAL A 25 1.55 3.11 -4.68
CA VAL A 25 2.89 3.27 -4.07
C VAL A 25 3.22 2.12 -3.14
N GLY A 26 2.23 1.35 -2.70
CA GLY A 26 2.44 0.23 -1.81
C GLY A 26 1.29 -0.75 -1.75
N LEU A 27 1.46 -1.76 -0.91
CA LEU A 27 0.57 -2.89 -0.74
C LEU A 27 0.58 -3.28 0.74
N ILE A 28 -0.62 -3.41 1.29
CA ILE A 28 -0.88 -4.08 2.57
C ILE A 28 -1.31 -5.49 2.23
N ILE A 29 -0.70 -6.47 2.88
CA ILE A 29 -0.97 -7.88 2.73
C ILE A 29 -1.44 -8.39 4.08
N VAL A 30 -2.53 -9.13 4.08
CA VAL A 30 -3.14 -9.73 5.26
C VAL A 30 -3.18 -11.24 5.05
N ASP A 31 -2.48 -11.94 5.93
CA ASP A 31 -2.41 -13.40 5.99
C ASP A 31 -2.85 -13.83 7.40
N GLY A 32 -4.14 -14.17 7.53
CA GLY A 32 -4.73 -14.42 8.84
C GLY A 32 -4.56 -13.20 9.75
N ASP A 33 -3.85 -13.38 10.86
CA ASP A 33 -3.53 -12.30 11.81
C ASP A 33 -2.27 -11.49 11.45
N ASN A 34 -1.50 -11.94 10.45
CA ASN A 34 -0.28 -11.26 10.02
C ASN A 34 -0.61 -10.15 9.02
N VAL A 35 -0.11 -8.95 9.30
CA VAL A 35 -0.18 -7.83 8.36
C VAL A 35 1.22 -7.42 7.95
N LYS A 36 1.49 -7.42 6.65
CA LYS A 36 2.75 -6.96 6.06
C LYS A 36 2.49 -5.76 5.18
N VAL A 37 3.38 -4.77 5.23
CA VAL A 37 3.31 -3.56 4.41
C VAL A 37 4.55 -3.43 3.56
N ARG A 38 4.38 -3.35 2.24
CA ARG A 38 5.44 -3.13 1.27
C ARG A 38 5.16 -1.87 0.47
N TYR A 39 6.19 -1.11 0.11
CA TYR A 39 6.05 0.06 -0.77
C TYR A 39 7.23 0.14 -1.74
N SER A 40 7.04 0.84 -2.86
CA SER A 40 8.11 1.10 -3.83
C SER A 40 8.68 2.50 -3.60
N PRO A 41 9.97 2.61 -3.23
CA PRO A 41 10.68 3.89 -3.19
C PRO A 41 10.68 4.59 -4.54
N GLU A 42 10.77 3.84 -5.66
CA GLU A 42 10.80 4.40 -7.00
C GLU A 42 9.45 5.03 -7.39
N LYS A 43 8.32 4.39 -7.05
CA LYS A 43 7.00 5.00 -7.27
C LYS A 43 6.74 6.15 -6.30
N LEU A 44 7.25 6.07 -5.07
CA LEU A 44 7.22 7.19 -4.12
C LEU A 44 7.98 8.41 -4.67
N ASP A 45 9.11 8.20 -5.33
CA ASP A 45 9.96 9.27 -5.88
C ASP A 45 9.25 10.14 -6.93
N VAL A 46 8.22 9.63 -7.62
CA VAL A 46 7.37 10.42 -8.55
C VAL A 46 6.77 11.63 -7.83
N PHE A 47 6.47 11.51 -6.54
CA PHE A 47 5.87 12.58 -5.75
C PHE A 47 6.86 13.67 -5.33
N LYS A 48 8.17 13.48 -5.49
CA LYS A 48 9.17 14.55 -5.23
C LYS A 48 8.92 15.80 -6.07
N LEU A 49 8.40 15.61 -7.28
CA LEU A 49 8.12 16.71 -8.22
C LEU A 49 6.72 17.30 -8.03
N LEU A 50 5.82 16.58 -7.35
CA LEU A 50 4.42 16.94 -7.18
C LEU A 50 4.15 17.59 -5.81
N LEU A 51 4.95 17.26 -4.80
CA LEU A 51 4.77 17.68 -3.42
C LEU A 51 5.91 18.60 -2.97
N SER A 52 5.67 19.41 -1.93
CA SER A 52 6.75 20.12 -1.27
C SER A 52 7.73 19.13 -0.59
N PRO A 53 9.01 19.50 -0.40
CA PRO A 53 9.99 18.61 0.23
C PRO A 53 9.58 18.08 1.61
N GLU A 54 8.89 18.92 2.40
CA GLU A 54 8.40 18.58 3.75
C GLU A 54 7.28 17.54 3.69
N VAL A 55 6.33 17.70 2.77
CA VAL A 55 5.21 16.78 2.58
C VAL A 55 5.73 15.46 2.01
N TYR A 56 6.63 15.50 1.02
CA TYR A 56 7.28 14.31 0.49
C TYR A 56 8.02 13.51 1.59
N LYS A 57 8.80 14.20 2.43
CA LYS A 57 9.51 13.58 3.55
C LYS A 57 8.54 12.96 4.55
N SER A 58 7.43 13.64 4.84
CA SER A 58 6.39 13.13 5.74
C SER A 58 5.72 11.88 5.17
N MET A 59 5.41 11.86 3.88
CA MET A 59 4.83 10.71 3.19
C MET A 59 5.76 9.49 3.22
N GLY A 60 7.04 9.68 2.91
CA GLY A 60 8.04 8.61 2.98
C GLY A 60 8.24 8.08 4.41
N ASN A 61 8.24 8.96 5.41
CA ASN A 61 8.33 8.55 6.81
C ASN A 61 7.12 7.70 7.24
N LEU A 62 5.91 8.07 6.82
CA LEU A 62 4.70 7.29 7.13
C LEU A 62 4.77 5.88 6.54
N LEU A 63 5.11 5.74 5.25
CA LEU A 63 5.25 4.44 4.59
C LEU A 63 6.31 3.57 5.27
N ARG A 64 7.47 4.16 5.60
CA ARG A 64 8.53 3.47 6.33
C ARG A 64 8.06 2.99 7.71
N LEU A 65 7.38 3.85 8.47
CA LEU A 65 6.85 3.49 9.79
C LEU A 65 5.84 2.34 9.70
N TRP A 66 4.96 2.31 8.70
CA TRP A 66 4.01 1.21 8.54
C TRP A 66 4.68 -0.11 8.20
N THR A 67 5.77 -0.08 7.42
CA THR A 67 6.57 -1.27 7.13
C THR A 67 7.36 -1.76 8.34
N GLU A 68 7.92 -0.87 9.16
CA GLU A 68 8.84 -1.24 10.24
C GLU A 68 8.17 -1.53 11.59
N LYS A 69 7.05 -0.87 11.89
CA LYS A 69 6.48 -0.83 13.26
C LYS A 69 5.19 -1.64 13.43
N ASN A 70 4.73 -2.38 12.42
CA ASN A 70 3.44 -3.11 12.42
C ASN A 70 2.27 -2.23 12.92
N ILE A 71 2.30 -0.93 12.58
CA ILE A 71 1.28 0.03 13.03
C ILE A 71 -0.07 -0.31 12.39
N ILE A 72 -0.06 -0.86 11.17
CA ILE A 72 -1.26 -1.32 10.49
C ILE A 72 -1.60 -2.73 10.98
N ASN A 73 -2.82 -2.90 11.47
CA ASN A 73 -3.39 -4.18 11.87
C ASN A 73 -4.83 -4.29 11.34
N MET A 74 -5.43 -5.47 11.48
CA MET A 74 -6.77 -5.74 10.96
C MET A 74 -7.86 -4.84 11.58
N GLY A 75 -7.64 -4.35 12.81
CA GLY A 75 -8.58 -3.46 13.52
C GLY A 75 -8.52 -1.99 13.08
N ASN A 76 -7.42 -1.56 12.46
CA ASN A 76 -7.26 -0.17 12.06
C ASN A 76 -7.13 0.06 10.55
N ILE A 77 -6.97 -0.98 9.73
CA ILE A 77 -6.88 -0.84 8.26
C ILE A 77 -8.11 -0.12 7.68
N ASP A 78 -9.30 -0.51 8.12
CA ASP A 78 -10.56 0.10 7.71
C ASP A 78 -10.69 1.53 8.21
N TYR A 79 -10.17 1.83 9.41
CA TYR A 79 -10.17 3.18 9.96
C TYR A 79 -9.17 4.09 9.25
N LEU A 80 -7.94 3.62 9.04
CA LEU A 80 -6.88 4.32 8.33
C LEU A 80 -7.29 4.63 6.88
N SER A 81 -8.06 3.76 6.25
CA SER A 81 -8.60 4.01 4.90
C SER A 81 -9.52 5.23 4.80
N ARG A 82 -10.17 5.62 5.89
CA ARG A 82 -11.13 6.73 5.95
C ARG A 82 -10.51 8.05 6.42
N TYR A 83 -9.43 7.98 7.20
CA TYR A 83 -8.91 9.13 7.94
C TYR A 83 -7.63 9.76 7.35
N MET A 84 -7.08 9.20 6.27
CA MET A 84 -5.81 9.70 5.74
C MET A 84 -5.93 11.03 4.97
N ASN A 85 -5.07 11.97 5.37
CA ASN A 85 -4.93 13.33 4.86
C ASN A 85 -4.63 13.37 3.35
N ASN A 86 -5.59 13.30 2.43
CA ASN A 86 -5.56 13.64 0.99
C ASN A 86 -4.32 13.24 0.13
N LEU A 87 -3.33 12.58 0.69
CA LEU A 87 -1.98 12.35 0.17
C LEU A 87 -1.78 10.86 -0.08
N ILE A 88 -2.33 10.02 0.80
CA ILE A 88 -2.39 8.58 0.65
C ILE A 88 -3.83 8.11 0.87
N THR A 89 -4.25 7.14 0.06
CA THR A 89 -5.53 6.45 0.17
C THR A 89 -5.33 4.96 -0.03
N PHE A 90 -6.33 4.15 0.29
CA PHE A 90 -6.26 2.69 0.19
C PHE A 90 -7.39 2.14 -0.66
N SER A 91 -7.16 1.02 -1.34
CA SER A 91 -8.28 0.23 -1.83
C SER A 91 -9.03 -0.41 -0.66
N PRO A 92 -10.31 -0.75 -0.83
CA PRO A 92 -10.96 -1.72 0.05
C PRO A 92 -10.11 -2.98 0.18
N LEU A 93 -10.22 -3.65 1.33
CA LEU A 93 -9.59 -4.95 1.54
C LEU A 93 -10.22 -5.98 0.58
N GLN A 94 -9.40 -6.60 -0.24
CA GLN A 94 -9.80 -7.60 -1.23
C GLN A 94 -9.31 -8.97 -0.80
N THR A 95 -10.22 -9.90 -0.56
CA THR A 95 -9.87 -11.31 -0.31
C THR A 95 -9.67 -12.03 -1.65
N ILE A 96 -8.61 -12.82 -1.73
CA ILE A 96 -8.26 -13.62 -2.91
C ILE A 96 -8.23 -15.10 -2.57
N ASP A 97 -8.62 -15.91 -3.53
CA ASP A 97 -8.64 -17.37 -3.37
C ASP A 97 -7.26 -17.98 -3.68
N LEU A 98 -6.25 -17.52 -2.95
CA LEU A 98 -4.88 -18.02 -3.01
C LEU A 98 -4.40 -18.31 -1.59
N GLU A 99 -3.48 -19.27 -1.46
CA GLU A 99 -2.81 -19.50 -0.19
C GLU A 99 -1.80 -18.37 0.06
N PRO A 100 -1.67 -17.90 1.32
CA PRO A 100 -0.66 -16.93 1.68
C PRO A 100 0.73 -17.55 1.52
N SER A 101 1.51 -17.02 0.57
CA SER A 101 2.87 -17.47 0.30
C SER A 101 3.73 -16.31 -0.17
N GLN A 102 5.04 -16.36 0.09
CA GLN A 102 5.97 -15.33 -0.37
C GLN A 102 5.89 -15.12 -1.90
N GLU A 103 5.68 -16.19 -2.66
CA GLU A 103 5.50 -16.12 -4.11
C GLU A 103 4.25 -15.32 -4.52
N ASN A 104 3.12 -15.56 -3.85
CA ASN A 104 1.86 -14.86 -4.12
C ASN A 104 1.92 -13.40 -3.64
N GLU A 105 2.62 -13.13 -2.53
CA GLU A 105 2.91 -11.78 -2.06
C GLU A 105 3.76 -11.00 -3.07
N ASP A 106 4.81 -11.62 -3.61
CA ASP A 106 5.66 -11.01 -4.63
C ASP A 106 4.92 -10.83 -5.95
N TRP A 107 4.03 -11.74 -6.31
CA TRP A 107 3.15 -11.59 -7.47
C TRP A 107 2.23 -10.37 -7.33
N LEU A 108 1.58 -10.19 -6.19
CA LEU A 108 0.77 -9.00 -5.91
C LEU A 108 1.61 -7.72 -5.98
N TYR A 109 2.79 -7.74 -5.34
CA TYR A 109 3.68 -6.59 -5.36
C TYR A 109 4.10 -6.23 -6.80
N ARG A 110 4.44 -7.23 -7.63
CA ARG A 110 4.81 -6.99 -9.03
C ARG A 110 3.69 -6.39 -9.86
N ASN A 111 2.46 -6.91 -9.73
CA ASN A 111 1.33 -6.45 -10.53
C ASN A 111 0.84 -5.06 -10.15
N TYR A 112 0.85 -4.72 -8.86
CA TYR A 112 0.25 -3.48 -8.39
C TYR A 112 1.28 -2.40 -8.07
N VAL A 113 2.48 -2.73 -7.62
CA VAL A 113 3.43 -1.78 -7.03
C VAL A 113 4.76 -1.71 -7.77
N ALA A 114 5.29 -2.79 -8.31
CA ALA A 114 6.55 -2.73 -9.05
C ALA A 114 6.43 -1.87 -10.31
N ILE A 115 7.54 -1.24 -10.71
CA ILE A 115 7.67 -0.62 -12.03
C ILE A 115 8.18 -1.72 -12.96
N THR A 116 7.29 -2.33 -13.74
CA THR A 116 7.71 -3.20 -14.84
C THR A 116 8.31 -2.30 -15.92
N ARG A 117 9.64 -2.22 -15.98
CA ARG A 117 10.32 -1.63 -17.14
C ARG A 117 10.23 -2.65 -18.25
N GLU A 118 9.23 -2.51 -19.14
CA GLU A 118 9.30 -3.16 -20.43
C GLU A 118 10.54 -2.61 -21.15
N ARG A 119 11.50 -3.50 -21.43
CA ARG A 119 12.69 -3.22 -22.23
C ARG A 119 12.48 -3.83 -23.61
#